data_AF-A0A1C9II68-F1
#
_entry.id   AF-A0A1C9II68-F1
#
_cell.length_a   1.000
_cell.length_b   1.000
_cell.length_c   1.000
_cell.angle_alpha   90.00
_cell.angle_beta   90.00
_cell.angle_gamma   90.00
#
_symmetry.space_group_name_H-M   'P 1'
#
loop_
_entity.id
_entity.type
_entity.pdbx_description
1 polymer ?
#
loop_
_entity_poly.entity_id
_entity_poly.type
_entity_poly.pdbx_seq_one_letter_code
_entity_poly.pdbx_strand_id
1 'polypeptide(L)' 'LTKREVKSMMAAGAAEWTIETFTRTCNAEDTSCDYSCVINTHNSNPTACKFTTTGSPASRASSNAMCGVYTITSGWS' A
#
# COMPACT_ATOMS: atom_id res chain seq x y z
N LEU A 1 -0.72 -1.49 -38.40
CA LEU A 1 -1.51 -1.30 -37.16
C LEU A 1 -0.90 -2.18 -36.06
N THR A 2 -0.01 -1.63 -35.25
CA THR A 2 0.54 -2.33 -34.08
C THR A 2 -0.48 -2.27 -32.95
N LYS A 3 -1.03 -3.44 -32.59
CA LYS A 3 -1.97 -3.61 -31.47
C LYS A 3 -1.24 -3.25 -30.17
N ARG A 4 -1.65 -2.18 -29.49
CA ARG A 4 -1.20 -1.89 -28.13
C ARG A 4 -1.80 -2.96 -27.23
N GLU A 5 -0.98 -3.88 -26.72
CA GLU A 5 -1.44 -4.81 -25.70
C GLU A 5 -1.78 -4.02 -24.44
N VAL A 6 -3.08 -3.86 -24.17
CA VAL A 6 -3.55 -3.42 -22.87
C VAL A 6 -3.32 -4.62 -21.95
N LYS A 7 -2.18 -4.65 -21.25
CA LYS A 7 -2.04 -5.51 -20.08
C LYS A 7 -3.03 -4.99 -19.04
N SER A 8 -4.23 -5.56 -19.03
CA SER A 8 -5.14 -5.43 -17.89
C SER A 8 -4.40 -5.98 -16.67
N MET A 9 -4.30 -5.19 -15.60
CA MET A 9 -3.81 -5.68 -14.30
C MET A 9 -4.74 -6.75 -13.72
N MET A 10 -5.94 -6.88 -14.28
CA MET A 10 -6.87 -7.98 -14.08
C MET A 10 -6.75 -8.92 -15.27
N ALA A 11 -5.66 -9.70 -15.34
CA ALA A 11 -5.58 -10.79 -16.30
C ALA A 11 -6.59 -11.87 -15.89
N ALA A 12 -7.38 -12.37 -16.83
CA ALA A 12 -8.32 -13.45 -16.55
C ALA A 12 -7.56 -14.67 -16.00
N GLY A 13 -7.88 -15.07 -14.77
CA GLY A 13 -7.23 -16.18 -14.07
C GLY A 13 -6.04 -15.80 -13.17
N ALA A 14 -5.64 -14.53 -13.09
CA ALA A 14 -4.71 -14.05 -12.06
C ALA A 14 -5.47 -13.84 -10.74
N ALA A 15 -4.89 -14.28 -9.63
CA ALA A 15 -5.44 -13.97 -8.31
C ALA A 15 -5.47 -12.45 -8.10
N GLU A 16 -6.60 -11.93 -7.64
CA GLU A 16 -6.79 -10.52 -7.32
C GLU A 16 -6.04 -10.19 -6.03
N TRP A 17 -5.19 -9.17 -6.05
CA TRP A 17 -4.43 -8.79 -4.86
C TRP A 17 -5.27 -7.89 -3.96
N THR A 18 -5.24 -8.16 -2.66
CA THR A 18 -5.94 -7.36 -1.66
C THR A 18 -4.95 -6.72 -0.70
N ILE A 19 -5.31 -5.51 -0.24
CA ILE A 19 -4.73 -4.91 0.96
C ILE A 19 -5.75 -5.11 2.07
N GLU A 20 -5.39 -5.93 3.05
CA GLU A 20 -6.25 -6.33 4.15
C GLU A 20 -5.82 -5.65 5.45
N THR A 21 -6.74 -5.55 6.41
CA THR A 21 -6.46 -5.08 7.78
C THR A 21 -5.78 -3.70 7.85
N PHE A 22 -6.07 -2.80 6.92
CA PHE A 22 -5.48 -1.47 6.89
C PHE A 22 -5.88 -0.66 8.13
N THR A 23 -4.89 -0.19 8.88
CA THR A 23 -5.06 0.74 9.99
C THR A 23 -4.15 1.94 9.83
N ARG A 24 -4.65 3.10 10.25
CA ARG A 24 -3.89 4.34 10.40
C ARG A 24 -4.20 4.93 11.77
N THR A 25 -3.17 5.16 12.57
CA THR A 25 -3.28 5.78 13.89
C THR A 25 -2.34 6.97 13.96
N CYS A 26 -2.89 8.16 14.12
CA CYS A 26 -2.12 9.39 14.24
C CYS A 26 -2.11 9.88 15.69
N ASN A 27 -1.03 10.55 16.11
CA ASN A 27 -1.05 11.32 17.35
C ASN A 27 -2.02 12.50 17.25
N ALA A 28 -2.34 13.10 18.40
CA ALA A 28 -3.32 14.18 18.49
C ALA A 28 -2.91 15.42 17.67
N GLU A 29 -1.59 15.66 17.55
CA GLU A 29 -1.02 16.79 16.83
C GLU A 29 -0.95 16.57 15.31
N ASP A 30 -1.27 15.37 14.83
CA ASP A 30 -1.10 14.95 13.43
C ASP A 30 0.33 15.22 12.92
N THR A 31 1.32 14.91 13.75
CA THR A 31 2.76 15.02 13.41
C THR A 31 3.44 13.68 13.19
N SER A 32 2.79 12.60 13.62
CA SER A 32 3.20 11.22 13.37
C SER A 32 1.97 10.33 13.18
N CYS A 33 2.01 9.49 12.16
CA CYS A 33 0.97 8.48 11.91
C CYS A 33 1.62 7.12 11.67
N ASP A 34 1.19 6.13 12.43
CA ASP A 34 1.53 4.73 12.22
C ASP A 34 0.49 4.07 11.31
N TYR A 35 1.00 3.33 10.33
CA TYR A 35 0.22 2.56 9.36
C TYR A 35 0.53 1.08 9.52
N SER A 36 -0.50 0.25 9.39
CA SER A 36 -0.30 -1.18 9.19
C SER A 36 -1.30 -1.76 8.20
N CYS A 37 -0.88 -2.75 7.44
CA CYS A 37 -1.74 -3.53 6.56
C CYS A 37 -1.11 -4.89 6.25
N VAL A 38 -1.86 -5.73 5.55
CA VAL A 38 -1.40 -7.02 5.03
C VAL A 38 -1.59 -7.02 3.52
N ILE A 39 -0.53 -7.36 2.79
CA ILE A 39 -0.53 -7.54 1.34
C ILE A 39 -0.81 -9.02 1.07
N ASN A 40 -1.97 -9.33 0.48
CA ASN A 40 -2.36 -10.70 0.19
C ASN A 40 -2.53 -10.87 -1.33
N THR A 41 -1.63 -11.68 -1.91
CA THR A 41 -1.65 -12.01 -3.34
C THR A 41 -2.53 -13.22 -3.66
N HIS A 42 -3.04 -13.89 -2.62
CA HIS A 42 -3.74 -15.17 -2.65
C HIS A 42 -3.00 -16.31 -3.37
N ASN A 43 -1.72 -16.14 -3.67
CA ASN A 43 -0.84 -17.14 -4.29
C ASN A 43 0.31 -17.57 -3.38
N SER A 44 0.54 -16.83 -2.30
CA SER A 44 1.60 -17.04 -1.31
C SER A 44 1.16 -16.59 0.07
N ASN A 45 1.99 -16.83 1.08
CA ASN A 45 1.74 -16.29 2.41
C ASN A 45 1.61 -14.76 2.37
N PRO A 46 0.63 -14.17 3.07
CA PRO A 46 0.46 -12.72 3.13
C PRO A 46 1.67 -12.02 3.75
N THR A 47 1.97 -10.82 3.27
CA THR A 47 3.08 -10.00 3.76
C THR A 47 2.57 -8.86 4.64
N ALA A 48 2.93 -8.87 5.92
CA ALA A 48 2.62 -7.78 6.82
C ALA A 48 3.47 -6.55 6.48
N CYS A 49 2.85 -5.37 6.54
CA CYS A 49 3.48 -4.09 6.25
C CYS A 49 3.19 -3.12 7.38
N LYS A 50 4.24 -2.47 7.89
CA LYS A 50 4.14 -1.41 8.89
C LYS A 50 5.07 -0.28 8.51
N PHE A 51 4.58 0.95 8.62
CA PHE A 51 5.40 2.13 8.38
C PHE A 51 4.82 3.33 9.13
N THR A 52 5.68 4.30 9.41
CA THR A 52 5.31 5.55 10.06
C THR A 52 5.55 6.68 9.09
N THR A 53 4.63 7.64 9.03
CA THR A 53 4.86 8.93 8.37
C THR A 53 4.96 10.02 9.40
N THR A 54 5.81 11.01 9.12
CA THR A 54 5.95 12.22 9.93
C THR A 54 5.72 13.43 9.05
N GLY A 55 5.15 14.51 9.60
CA GLY A 55 4.84 15.70 8.82
C GLY A 55 4.01 16.71 9.60
N SER A 56 3.41 17.67 8.90
CA SER A 56 2.47 18.63 9.48
C SER A 56 1.51 19.10 8.38
N PRO A 57 0.45 18.34 8.04
CA PRO A 57 -0.01 17.11 8.73
C PRO A 57 0.67 15.81 8.25
N ALA A 58 1.01 14.92 9.19
CA ALA A 58 1.59 13.59 8.93
C ALA A 58 0.62 12.64 8.23
N SER A 59 -0.68 12.79 8.48
CA SER A 59 -1.75 12.03 7.84
C SER A 59 -1.81 12.20 6.32
N ARG A 60 -1.12 13.22 5.77
CA ARG A 60 -1.01 13.56 4.35
C ARG A 60 0.40 13.42 3.79
N ALA A 61 1.35 13.02 4.62
CA ALA A 61 2.73 12.86 4.20
C ALA A 61 2.86 11.68 3.23
N SER A 62 3.75 11.84 2.25
CA SER A 62 4.10 10.77 1.34
C SER A 62 4.95 9.72 2.05
N SER A 63 4.86 8.47 1.60
CA SER A 63 5.71 7.39 2.10
C SER A 63 6.27 6.54 0.96
N ASN A 64 7.32 5.79 1.28
CA ASN A 64 7.97 4.82 0.40
C ASN A 64 8.41 3.62 1.25
N ALA A 65 7.43 2.92 1.82
CA ALA A 65 7.64 1.84 2.76
C ALA A 65 8.02 0.53 2.04
N MET A 66 9.08 -0.11 2.49
CA MET A 66 9.50 -1.43 2.02
C MET A 66 8.88 -2.51 2.90
N CYS A 67 8.05 -3.37 2.30
CA CYS A 67 7.31 -4.42 2.97
C CYS A 67 7.59 -5.76 2.27
N GLY A 68 8.71 -6.38 2.62
CA GLY A 68 9.25 -7.54 1.93
C GLY A 68 9.69 -7.20 0.51
N VAL A 69 9.13 -7.88 -0.48
CA VAL A 69 9.39 -7.62 -1.92
C VAL A 69 8.51 -6.49 -2.47
N TYR A 70 7.61 -5.94 -1.67
CA TYR A 70 6.66 -4.92 -2.08
C TYR A 70 7.10 -3.55 -1.59
N THR A 71 6.79 -2.54 -2.40
CA THR A 71 6.90 -1.13 -2.02
C THR A 71 5.50 -0.55 -1.90
N ILE A 72 5.14 -0.04 -0.72
CA ILE A 72 3.91 0.71 -0.50
C ILE A 72 4.24 2.20 -0.47
N THR A 73 3.55 2.97 -1.31
CA THR A 73 3.61 4.42 -1.28
C THR A 73 2.27 4.99 -0.83
N SER A 74 2.29 5.98 0.05
CA SER A 74 1.13 6.80 0.40
C SER A 74 1.31 8.23 -0.12
N GLY A 75 0.20 8.95 -0.30
CA GLY A 75 0.15 10.35 -0.70
C GLY A 75 -1.28 10.89 -0.57
N TRP A 76 -1.43 12.22 -0.64
CA TRP A 76 -2.72 12.91 -0.60
C TRP A 76 -3.09 13.42 -2.01
N SER A 77 -4.36 13.29 -2.39
CA SER A 77 -4.92 13.75 -3.69
C SER A 77 -6.11 14.68 -3.51
#